data_AF-A0A127P6U5-F1
#
_entry.id   AF-A0A127P6U5-F1
#
_cell.length_a   1.000
_cell.length_b   1.000
_cell.length_c   1.000
_cell.angle_alpha   90.00
_cell.angle_beta   90.00
_cell.angle_gamma   90.00
#
_symmetry.space_group_name_H-M   'P 1'
#
loop_
_entity.id
_entity.type
_entity.pdbx_description
1 polymer ?
#
loop_
_entity_poly.entity_id
_entity_poly.type
_entity_poly.pdbx_seq_one_letter_code
_entity_poly.pdbx_strand_id
1 'polypeptide(L)'
;MNDEVEKLITAAIDATADSCPGVQKGLGMSTLDHRLRAAISIMRENVAEKITVEEVALKVGLSRAHFFTLFRDQLNTTPQVFWSAVRVEEAMRRLITEGGPLTWVALDLGFSAPGNFSRFFKEHTGVSPSIFRRAATGNLPATVTGLPL
;
A
#
# COMPACT_ATOMS: atom_id res chain seq x y z
N MET A 1 -6.09 -32.33 29.42
CA MET A 1 -6.55 -33.08 28.23
C MET A 1 -7.40 -32.21 27.29
N ASN A 2 -7.19 -30.89 27.27
CA ASN A 2 -7.84 -29.99 26.31
C ASN A 2 -6.82 -29.13 25.53
N ASP A 3 -5.56 -29.57 25.48
CA ASP A 3 -4.44 -28.86 24.82
C ASP A 3 -4.24 -29.25 23.35
N GLU A 4 -4.99 -30.24 22.84
CA GLU A 4 -4.94 -30.65 21.43
C GLU A 4 -6.04 -29.99 20.57
N VAL A 5 -7.09 -29.44 21.17
CA VAL A 5 -8.20 -28.83 20.42
C VAL A 5 -7.84 -27.43 19.92
N GLU A 6 -7.00 -26.67 20.66
CA GLU A 6 -6.49 -25.37 20.19
C GLU A 6 -5.41 -25.49 19.10
N LYS A 7 -4.69 -26.62 19.05
CA LYS A 7 -3.62 -26.86 18.06
C LYS A 7 -4.16 -27.19 16.67
N LEU A 8 -5.43 -27.57 16.57
CA LEU A 8 -6.10 -27.93 15.31
C LEU A 8 -6.88 -26.78 14.66
N ILE A 9 -7.23 -25.73 15.40
CA ILE A 9 -7.97 -24.58 14.86
C ILE A 9 -7.07 -23.69 13.97
N THR A 10 -5.74 -23.74 14.14
CA THR A 10 -4.81 -22.91 13.34
C THR A 10 -4.44 -23.51 11.97
N ALA A 11 -4.91 -24.70 11.62
CA ALA A 11 -4.45 -25.41 10.41
C ALA A 11 -5.45 -25.47 9.24
N ALA A 12 -6.63 -24.83 9.32
CA ALA A 12 -7.73 -25.08 8.37
C ALA A 12 -8.37 -23.84 7.69
N ILE A 13 -7.74 -22.66 7.67
CA ILE A 13 -8.33 -21.45 7.04
C ILE A 13 -7.68 -21.12 5.68
N ASP A 14 -7.05 -22.08 5.01
CA ASP A 14 -6.65 -21.95 3.60
C ASP A 14 -7.58 -22.77 2.71
N ALA A 15 -8.72 -22.17 2.33
CA ALA A 15 -9.33 -22.29 1.00
C ALA A 15 -10.70 -21.58 0.97
N THR A 16 -10.83 -20.61 0.06
CA THR A 16 -12.07 -20.08 -0.51
C THR A 16 -13.05 -19.35 0.44
N ALA A 17 -12.98 -18.02 0.45
CA ALA A 17 -14.12 -17.12 0.65
C ALA A 17 -13.71 -15.72 0.14
N ASP A 18 -13.71 -15.51 -1.17
CA ASP A 18 -14.78 -14.72 -1.80
C ASP A 18 -16.11 -14.75 -1.03
N SER A 19 -16.26 -13.81 -0.10
CA SER A 19 -17.52 -13.31 0.46
C SER A 19 -17.16 -12.20 1.44
N CYS A 20 -17.49 -10.96 1.09
CA CYS A 20 -17.45 -9.82 1.99
C CYS A 20 -18.79 -9.74 2.75
N PRO A 21 -18.79 -9.82 4.09
CA PRO A 21 -19.86 -9.25 4.90
C PRO A 21 -19.33 -8.15 5.82
N GLY A 22 -19.85 -6.94 5.65
CA GLY A 22 -20.05 -6.01 6.77
C GLY A 22 -19.03 -4.89 6.97
N VAL A 23 -19.19 -3.78 6.25
CA VAL A 23 -18.61 -2.47 6.63
C VAL A 23 -19.67 -1.66 7.41
N GLN A 24 -19.57 -1.67 8.73
CA GLN A 24 -19.95 -0.57 9.64
C GLN A 24 -19.04 -0.73 10.88
N LYS A 25 -18.21 0.23 11.31
CA LYS A 25 -18.51 1.60 11.71
C LYS A 25 -17.20 2.37 11.87
N GLY A 26 -17.20 3.64 11.48
CA GLY A 26 -16.11 4.56 11.79
C GLY A 26 -15.97 4.78 13.30
N LEU A 27 -14.75 4.63 13.81
CA LEU A 27 -14.26 5.31 15.00
C LEU A 27 -12.76 5.53 14.79
N GLY A 28 -12.32 6.73 15.13
CA GLY A 28 -11.06 7.31 14.67
C GLY A 28 -9.80 6.54 15.05
N MET A 29 -8.69 7.06 14.54
CA MET A 29 -7.30 6.66 14.78
C MET A 29 -6.90 6.31 16.23
N SER A 30 -7.76 6.37 17.25
CA SER A 30 -7.53 5.92 18.63
C SER A 30 -7.91 4.47 18.92
N THR A 31 -8.65 3.78 18.04
CA THR A 31 -9.04 2.36 18.21
C THR A 31 -8.14 1.38 17.45
N LEU A 32 -7.26 1.89 16.59
CA LEU A 32 -6.31 1.05 15.85
C LEU A 32 -5.30 0.42 16.80
N ASP A 33 -5.07 -0.88 16.63
CA ASP A 33 -4.06 -1.61 17.39
C ASP A 33 -2.72 -0.88 17.30
N HIS A 34 -2.09 -0.63 18.44
CA HIS A 34 -0.78 0.00 18.52
C HIS A 34 0.27 -0.68 17.63
N ARG A 35 0.19 -2.01 17.45
CA ARG A 35 1.08 -2.78 16.56
C ARG A 35 0.82 -2.46 15.09
N LEU A 36 -0.45 -2.33 14.71
CA LEU A 36 -0.82 -1.92 13.37
C LEU A 36 -0.37 -0.50 13.07
N ARG A 37 -0.53 0.43 14.04
CA ARG A 37 -0.03 1.80 13.91
C ARG A 37 1.49 1.84 13.77
N ALA A 38 2.21 1.08 14.58
CA ALA A 38 3.66 0.96 14.48
C ALA A 38 4.08 0.40 13.11
N ALA A 39 3.37 -0.61 12.61
CA ALA A 39 3.62 -1.18 11.29
C ALA A 39 3.41 -0.14 10.18
N ILE A 40 2.34 0.63 10.24
CA ILE A 40 2.08 1.72 9.27
C ILE A 40 3.21 2.75 9.31
N SER A 41 3.73 3.12 10.48
CA SER A 41 4.88 4.03 10.59
C SER A 41 6.10 3.45 9.90
N ILE A 42 6.44 2.19 10.20
CA ILE A 42 7.58 1.50 9.60
C ILE A 42 7.43 1.43 8.08
N MET A 43 6.25 1.11 7.56
CA MET A 43 5.99 1.02 6.12
C MET A 43 6.15 2.39 5.44
N ARG A 44 5.71 3.48 6.07
CA ARG A 44 5.88 4.86 5.58
C ARG A 44 7.33 5.32 5.59
N GLU A 45 8.07 4.97 6.63
CA GLU A 45 9.52 5.24 6.72
C GLU A 45 10.31 4.42 5.68
N ASN A 46 9.76 3.29 5.23
CA ASN A 46 10.39 2.36 4.28
C ASN A 46 9.64 2.27 2.94
N VAL A 47 9.24 3.41 2.38
CA VAL A 47 8.59 3.51 1.06
C VAL A 47 9.38 2.90 -0.11
N ALA A 48 10.70 2.78 0.02
CA ALA A 48 11.56 2.16 -0.98
C ALA A 48 11.54 0.62 -0.95
N GLU A 49 10.68 0.00 -0.12
CA GLU A 49 10.55 -1.46 0.04
C GLU A 49 11.91 -2.16 0.30
N LYS A 50 12.76 -1.53 1.12
CA LYS A 50 14.05 -2.13 1.54
C LYS A 50 13.87 -3.31 2.50
N ILE A 51 12.67 -3.46 3.05
CA ILE A 51 12.28 -4.54 3.95
C ILE A 51 10.97 -5.15 3.44
N THR A 52 10.75 -6.42 3.74
CA THR A 52 9.57 -7.18 3.33
C THR A 52 8.40 -6.99 4.30
N VAL A 53 7.19 -7.35 3.86
CA VAL A 53 5.97 -7.34 4.69
C VAL A 53 6.15 -8.23 5.91
N GLU A 54 6.80 -9.37 5.73
CA GLU A 54 7.12 -10.34 6.77
C GLU A 54 8.07 -9.74 7.82
N GLU A 55 9.10 -9.00 7.39
CA GLU A 55 10.01 -8.31 8.30
C GLU A 55 9.32 -7.19 9.08
N VAL A 56 8.37 -6.47 8.47
CA VAL A 56 7.54 -5.49 9.19
C VAL A 56 6.70 -6.18 10.26
N ALA A 57 6.05 -7.29 9.93
CA ALA A 57 5.26 -8.07 10.88
C ALA A 57 6.11 -8.53 12.08
N LEU A 58 7.31 -9.06 11.82
CA LEU A 58 8.25 -9.48 12.87
C LEU A 58 8.70 -8.31 13.76
N LYS A 59 8.99 -7.14 13.17
CA LYS A 59 9.38 -5.93 13.93
C LYS A 59 8.31 -5.44 14.89
N VAL A 60 7.03 -5.67 14.58
CA VAL A 60 5.90 -5.31 15.46
C VAL A 60 5.43 -6.48 16.35
N GLY A 61 6.18 -7.59 16.37
CA GLY A 61 5.89 -8.74 17.21
C GLY A 61 4.68 -9.56 16.77
N LEU A 62 4.37 -9.58 15.47
CA LEU A 62 3.23 -10.29 14.90
C LEU A 62 3.68 -11.42 13.98
N SER A 63 2.95 -12.53 14.02
CA SER A 63 3.05 -13.55 12.97
C SER A 63 2.46 -13.02 11.67
N ARG A 64 2.89 -13.56 10.53
CA ARG A 64 2.36 -13.19 9.20
C ARG A 64 0.83 -13.32 9.15
N ALA A 65 0.28 -14.43 9.62
CA ALA A 65 -1.16 -14.65 9.61
C ALA A 65 -1.91 -13.59 10.43
N HIS A 66 -1.46 -13.32 11.65
CA HIS A 66 -2.10 -12.32 12.52
C HIS A 66 -1.96 -10.89 11.95
N PHE A 67 -0.84 -10.59 11.32
CA PHE A 67 -0.61 -9.32 10.64
C PHE A 67 -1.60 -9.09 9.49
N PHE A 68 -1.79 -10.10 8.63
CA PHE A 68 -2.76 -10.02 7.54
C PHE A 68 -4.20 -9.90 8.07
N THR A 69 -4.56 -10.64 9.11
CA THR A 69 -5.86 -10.53 9.77
C THR A 69 -6.09 -9.12 10.33
N LEU A 70 -5.12 -8.53 11.04
CA LEU A 70 -5.25 -7.17 11.55
C LEU A 70 -5.45 -6.12 10.44
N PHE A 71 -4.72 -6.24 9.34
CA PHE A 71 -4.90 -5.36 8.18
C PHE A 71 -6.30 -5.51 7.57
N ARG A 72 -6.80 -6.75 7.45
CA ARG A 72 -8.13 -7.01 6.92
C ARG A 72 -9.22 -6.49 7.86
N ASP A 73 -9.10 -6.75 9.15
CA ASP A 73 -10.14 -6.43 10.13
C ASP A 73 -10.21 -4.93 10.44
N GLN A 74 -9.08 -4.22 10.41
CA GLN A 74 -9.03 -2.80 10.78
C GLN A 74 -8.92 -1.84 9.59
N LEU A 75 -8.31 -2.26 8.48
CA LEU A 75 -8.09 -1.42 7.29
C LEU A 75 -8.80 -1.95 6.03
N ASN A 76 -9.47 -3.10 6.14
CA ASN A 76 -10.23 -3.72 5.04
C ASN A 76 -9.39 -3.92 3.77
N THR A 77 -8.08 -4.15 3.93
CA THR A 77 -7.10 -4.30 2.85
C THR A 77 -5.99 -5.27 3.25
N THR A 78 -5.11 -5.62 2.32
CA THR A 78 -3.91 -6.42 2.62
C THR A 78 -2.71 -5.51 2.87
N PRO A 79 -1.69 -5.97 3.61
CA PRO A 79 -0.50 -5.17 3.84
C PRO A 79 0.23 -4.76 2.56
N GLN A 80 0.26 -5.64 1.55
CA GLN A 80 0.89 -5.33 0.26
C GLN A 80 0.14 -4.22 -0.48
N VAL A 81 -1.19 -4.29 -0.53
CA VAL A 81 -2.01 -3.25 -1.19
C VAL A 81 -1.86 -1.93 -0.46
N PHE A 82 -1.87 -1.94 0.87
CA PHE A 82 -1.62 -0.74 1.67
C PHE A 82 -0.23 -0.14 1.39
N TRP A 83 0.82 -0.97 1.36
CA TRP A 83 2.17 -0.46 1.09
C TRP A 83 2.29 0.14 -0.30
N SER A 84 1.73 -0.52 -1.32
CA SER A 84 1.69 0.02 -2.67
C SER A 84 0.97 1.36 -2.72
N ALA A 85 -0.14 1.51 -1.99
CA ALA A 85 -0.84 2.79 -1.88
C ALA A 85 0.04 3.88 -1.24
N VAL A 86 0.72 3.57 -0.13
CA VAL A 86 1.68 4.48 0.53
C VAL A 86 2.82 4.88 -0.42
N ARG A 87 3.33 3.92 -1.20
CA ARG A 87 4.40 4.15 -2.18
C ARG A 87 3.95 5.05 -3.33
N VAL A 88 2.71 4.90 -3.80
CA VAL A 88 2.12 5.75 -4.85
C VAL A 88 1.85 7.16 -4.31
N GLU A 89 1.33 7.29 -3.10
CA GLU A 89 1.10 8.57 -2.44
C GLU A 89 2.41 9.36 -2.32
N GLU A 90 3.47 8.70 -1.85
CA GLU A 90 4.81 9.30 -1.77
C GLU A 90 5.35 9.65 -3.16
N ALA A 91 5.14 8.79 -4.17
CA ALA A 91 5.51 9.11 -5.55
C ALA A 91 4.82 10.38 -6.05
N MET A 92 3.50 10.52 -5.83
CA MET A 92 2.77 11.74 -6.19
C MET A 92 3.35 12.96 -5.49
N ARG A 93 3.60 12.86 -4.17
CA ARG A 93 4.18 13.95 -3.37
C ARG A 93 5.52 14.40 -3.95
N ARG A 94 6.41 13.46 -4.27
CA ARG A 94 7.72 13.76 -4.87
C ARG A 94 7.61 14.34 -6.27
N LEU A 95 6.71 13.82 -7.11
CA LEU A 95 6.49 14.38 -8.46
C LEU A 95 6.02 15.84 -8.44
N ILE A 96 5.30 16.25 -7.39
CA ILE A 96 4.81 17.62 -7.21
C ILE A 96 5.88 18.52 -6.58
N THR A 97 6.57 18.02 -5.55
CA THR A 97 7.49 18.83 -4.73
C THR A 97 8.91 18.85 -5.26
N GLU A 98 9.36 17.78 -5.89
CA GLU A 98 10.72 17.61 -6.40
C GLU A 98 10.71 17.80 -7.92
N GLY A 99 11.25 18.93 -8.40
CA GLY A 99 11.44 19.21 -9.83
C GLY A 99 12.48 18.32 -10.53
N GLY A 100 12.88 17.20 -9.91
CA GLY A 100 13.94 16.32 -10.36
C GLY A 100 13.55 15.43 -11.54
N PRO A 101 14.53 14.76 -12.18
CA PRO A 101 14.24 13.81 -13.25
C PRO A 101 13.46 12.60 -12.73
N LEU A 102 12.57 12.07 -13.56
CA LEU A 102 11.70 10.95 -13.19
C LEU A 102 12.47 9.70 -12.76
N THR A 103 13.66 9.52 -13.35
CA THR A 103 14.58 8.44 -13.04
C THR A 103 15.05 8.47 -11.60
N TRP A 104 15.32 9.66 -11.05
CA TRP A 104 15.75 9.83 -9.65
C TRP A 104 14.63 9.46 -8.69
N VAL A 105 13.41 9.93 -8.96
CA VAL A 105 12.22 9.59 -8.16
C VAL A 105 11.99 8.07 -8.16
N ALA A 106 12.12 7.43 -9.32
CA ALA A 106 11.98 5.98 -9.43
C ALA A 106 13.04 5.22 -8.60
N LEU A 107 14.31 5.62 -8.71
CA LEU A 107 15.40 4.97 -7.97
C LEU A 107 15.26 5.16 -6.46
N ASP A 108 14.88 6.36 -6.01
CA ASP A 108 14.75 6.66 -4.57
C ASP A 108 13.53 5.98 -3.93
N LEU A 109 12.50 5.68 -4.73
CA LEU A 109 11.39 4.81 -4.35
C LEU A 109 11.72 3.32 -4.46
N GLY A 110 12.98 2.94 -4.72
CA GLY A 110 13.43 1.54 -4.74
C GLY A 110 13.10 0.78 -6.02
N PHE A 111 12.74 1.46 -7.12
CA PHE A 111 12.59 0.78 -8.42
C PHE A 111 13.94 0.61 -9.09
N SER A 112 14.24 -0.61 -9.54
CA SER A 112 15.45 -0.93 -10.30
C SER A 112 15.50 -0.24 -11.67
N ALA A 113 14.34 0.08 -12.25
CA ALA A 113 14.23 0.69 -13.56
C ALA A 113 13.05 1.70 -13.62
N PRO A 114 13.22 2.84 -14.31
CA PRO A 114 12.15 3.83 -14.50
C PRO A 114 10.90 3.29 -15.21
N GLY A 115 11.07 2.25 -16.05
CA GLY A 115 9.96 1.57 -16.72
C GLY A 115 9.04 0.84 -15.73
N ASN A 116 9.62 0.16 -14.73
CA ASN A 116 8.86 -0.53 -13.69
C ASN A 116 8.05 0.47 -12.86
N PHE A 117 8.66 1.58 -12.48
CA PHE A 117 7.99 2.68 -11.80
C PHE A 117 6.83 3.25 -12.64
N SER A 118 7.06 3.50 -13.93
CA SER A 118 6.03 4.08 -14.80
C SER A 118 4.81 3.16 -14.95
N ARG A 119 5.04 1.85 -15.06
CA ARG A 119 3.97 0.84 -15.09
C ARG A 119 3.23 0.79 -13.76
N PHE A 120 3.95 0.64 -12.65
CA PHE A 120 3.39 0.63 -11.30
C PHE A 120 2.53 1.86 -11.03
N PHE A 121 3.05 3.06 -11.31
CA PHE A 121 2.33 4.31 -11.10
C PHE A 121 1.08 4.40 -11.97
N LYS A 122 1.16 4.00 -13.25
CA LYS A 122 -0.01 3.99 -14.14
C LYS A 122 -1.06 2.99 -13.70
N GLU A 123 -0.67 1.81 -13.23
CA GLU A 123 -1.60 0.80 -12.72
C GLU A 123 -2.38 1.29 -11.49
N HIS A 124 -1.75 2.10 -10.63
CA HIS A 124 -2.39 2.62 -9.42
C HIS A 124 -3.13 3.95 -9.61
N THR A 125 -2.69 4.79 -10.55
CA THR A 125 -3.23 6.16 -10.72
C THR A 125 -4.03 6.37 -12.01
N GLY A 126 -3.97 5.42 -12.95
CA GLY A 126 -4.58 5.50 -14.28
C GLY A 126 -3.80 6.35 -15.28
N VAL A 127 -2.83 7.16 -14.83
CA VAL A 127 -2.06 8.08 -15.69
C VAL A 127 -0.56 7.83 -15.54
N SER A 128 0.24 8.18 -16.55
CA SER A 128 1.69 8.04 -16.42
C SER A 128 2.27 9.15 -15.52
N PRO A 129 3.40 8.90 -14.83
CA PRO A 129 4.02 9.89 -13.95
C PRO A 129 4.33 11.23 -14.64
N SER A 130 4.75 11.18 -15.91
CA SER A 130 5.07 12.38 -16.69
C SER A 130 3.83 13.23 -16.98
N ILE A 131 2.69 12.59 -17.28
CA ILE A 131 1.41 13.27 -17.48
C ILE A 131 0.94 13.89 -16.16
N PHE A 132 1.01 13.11 -15.07
CA PHE A 132 0.65 13.56 -13.73
C PHE A 132 1.46 14.80 -13.31
N ARG A 133 2.79 14.74 -13.41
CA ARG A 133 3.68 15.87 -13.08
C ARG A 133 3.32 17.11 -13.88
N ARG A 134 3.12 16.94 -15.20
CA ARG A 134 2.81 18.06 -16.08
C ARG A 134 1.44 18.70 -15.77
N ALA A 135 0.44 17.89 -15.41
CA ALA A 135 -0.86 18.37 -14.96
C ALA A 135 -0.74 19.13 -13.62
N ALA A 136 0.06 18.60 -12.67
CA ALA A 136 0.28 19.23 -11.38
C ALA A 136 1.02 20.57 -11.44
N THR A 137 1.95 20.74 -12.40
CA THR A 137 2.66 22.02 -12.62
C THR A 137 1.84 23.01 -13.49
N GLY A 138 0.59 22.70 -13.82
CA GLY A 138 -0.31 23.62 -14.53
C GLY A 138 -0.10 23.72 -16.05
N ASN A 139 0.59 22.76 -16.68
CA ASN A 139 0.87 22.77 -18.12
C ASN A 139 0.10 21.65 -18.86
N LEU A 140 -1.24 21.62 -18.77
CA LEU A 140 -2.03 20.58 -19.44
C LEU A 140 -1.93 20.69 -20.98
N PRO A 141 -1.71 19.58 -21.72
CA PRO A 141 -1.94 19.56 -23.16
C PRO A 141 -3.45 19.56 -23.43
N ALA A 142 -3.90 20.37 -24.37
CA ALA A 142 -5.30 20.48 -24.78
C ALA A 142 -5.91 19.21 -25.43
N THR A 143 -5.22 18.08 -25.45
CA THR A 143 -5.57 16.91 -26.28
C THR A 143 -6.15 15.72 -25.48
N VAL A 144 -6.31 15.82 -24.16
CA VAL A 144 -6.81 14.69 -23.31
C VAL A 144 -8.33 14.73 -23.05
N THR A 145 -9.09 15.62 -23.68
CA THR A 145 -10.56 15.58 -23.62
C THR A 145 -11.13 14.71 -24.75
N GLY A 146 -11.04 13.40 -24.56
CA GLY A 146 -11.79 12.40 -25.32
C GLY A 146 -13.10 11.99 -24.64
N LEU A 147 -13.79 12.92 -23.96
CA LEU A 147 -15.16 12.73 -23.48
C LEU A 147 -16.12 13.60 -24.31
N PRO A 148 -17.17 13.05 -24.92
CA PRO A 148 -18.22 13.87 -25.54
C PRO A 148 -19.00 14.61 -24.45
N LEU A 149 -19.37 15.86 -24.78
CA LEU A 149 -20.26 16.74 -24.00
C LEU A 149 -21.67 16.15 -23.84
#